data_AF-A0A5J4FT30-F1
#
_entry.id   AF-A0A5J4FT30-F1
#
_cell.length_a   1.000
_cell.length_b   1.000
_cell.length_c   1.000
_cell.angle_alpha   90.00
_cell.angle_beta   90.00
_cell.angle_gamma   90.00
#
_symmetry.space_group_name_H-M   'P 1'
#
loop_
_entity.id
_entity.type
_entity.pdbx_description
1 polymer ?
#
loop_
_entity_poly.entity_id
_entity_poly.type
_entity_poly.pdbx_seq_one_letter_code
_entity_poly.pdbx_strand_id
1 'polypeptide(L)'
;MKKQVIFLFALISILLFTETLIAQDITQYDFLEVIVVQKANNRGKVKRIRVEEQESIKGKNITVDAIEDLETTAQLLNYMNRANWEFLDRQAIVSDDNDPVWMSYIFKKAK
;
A
#
# COMPACT_ATOMS: atom_id res chain seq x y z
N MET A 1 35.52 -53.33 1.15
CA MET A 1 34.77 -53.03 -0.09
C MET A 1 33.26 -52.89 0.15
N LYS A 2 32.48 -53.95 0.45
CA LYS A 2 31.01 -53.85 0.62
C LYS A 2 30.54 -52.82 1.67
N LYS A 3 31.18 -52.77 2.85
CA LYS A 3 30.84 -51.82 3.92
C LYS A 3 31.10 -50.35 3.54
N GLN A 4 32.13 -50.09 2.74
CA GLN A 4 32.46 -48.74 2.25
C GLN A 4 31.46 -48.27 1.19
N VAL A 5 31.00 -49.18 0.33
CA VAL A 5 29.94 -48.89 -0.65
C VAL A 5 28.63 -48.57 0.04
N ILE A 6 28.25 -49.30 1.09
CA ILE A 6 27.04 -49.02 1.89
C ILE A 6 27.15 -47.67 2.59
N PHE A 7 28.32 -47.35 3.15
CA PHE A 7 28.56 -46.08 3.83
C PHE A 7 28.47 -44.90 2.84
N LEU A 8 29.03 -45.06 1.64
CA LEU A 8 28.95 -44.06 0.58
C LEU A 8 27.50 -43.86 0.11
N PHE A 9 26.74 -44.94 -0.02
CA PHE A 9 25.33 -44.89 -0.42
C PHE A 9 24.47 -44.18 0.64
N ALA A 10 24.69 -44.48 1.92
CA ALA A 10 24.01 -43.81 3.03
C ALA A 10 24.32 -42.30 3.07
N LEU A 11 25.59 -41.93 2.83
CA LEU A 11 26.02 -40.53 2.80
C LEU A 11 25.38 -39.75 1.63
N ILE A 12 25.30 -40.37 0.45
CA ILE A 12 24.64 -39.78 -0.73
C ILE A 12 23.15 -39.62 -0.47
N SER A 13 22.49 -40.61 0.13
CA SER A 13 21.07 -40.52 0.48
C SER A 13 20.77 -39.35 1.41
N ILE A 14 21.64 -39.07 2.40
CA ILE A 14 21.46 -37.95 3.33
C ILE A 14 21.62 -36.59 2.62
N LEU A 15 22.53 -36.50 1.64
CA LEU A 15 22.77 -35.28 0.87
C LEU A 15 21.64 -34.94 -0.11
N LEU A 16 20.79 -35.91 -0.46
CA LEU A 16 19.63 -35.71 -1.35
C LEU A 16 18.38 -35.16 -0.65
N PHE A 17 18.40 -35.04 0.68
CA PHE A 17 17.31 -34.45 1.47
C PHE A 17 17.56 -32.98 1.84
N THR A 18 18.48 -32.28 1.18
CA THR A 18 18.68 -30.86 1.42
C THR A 18 17.48 -30.07 0.85
N GLU A 19 16.81 -29.36 1.75
CA GLU A 19 15.48 -28.79 1.52
C GLU A 19 15.45 -27.76 0.38
N THR A 20 14.30 -27.68 -0.28
CA THR A 20 13.96 -26.58 -1.18
C THR A 20 13.93 -25.29 -0.37
N LEU A 21 14.85 -24.37 -0.67
CA LEU A 21 14.78 -22.99 -0.23
C LEU A 21 13.46 -22.40 -0.76
N ILE A 22 12.42 -22.37 0.08
CA ILE A 22 11.25 -21.56 -0.19
C ILE A 22 11.76 -20.12 -0.12
N ALA A 23 12.04 -19.54 -1.29
CA ALA A 23 12.26 -18.11 -1.40
C ALA A 23 11.06 -17.45 -0.69
N GLN A 24 11.34 -16.68 0.36
CA GLN A 24 10.31 -15.90 1.03
C GLN A 24 9.73 -14.97 -0.03
N ASP A 25 8.55 -15.30 -0.55
CA ASP A 25 7.86 -14.43 -1.48
C ASP A 25 7.50 -13.19 -0.68
N ILE A 26 8.23 -12.09 -0.92
CA ILE A 26 8.00 -10.83 -0.22
C ILE A 26 6.60 -10.42 -0.62
N THR A 27 5.66 -10.49 0.30
CA THR A 27 4.28 -10.09 0.03
C THR A 27 4.30 -8.63 -0.39
N GLN A 28 4.14 -8.39 -1.69
CA GLN A 28 4.01 -7.04 -2.24
C GLN A 28 2.62 -6.54 -1.89
N TYR A 29 2.57 -5.39 -1.23
CA TYR A 29 1.32 -4.73 -0.88
C TYR A 29 1.11 -3.54 -1.82
N ASP A 30 -0.12 -3.40 -2.30
CA ASP A 30 -0.52 -2.20 -3.02
C ASP A 30 -0.77 -1.08 -2.02
N PHE A 31 0.04 -0.03 -2.10
CA PHE A 31 -0.14 1.21 -1.34
C PHE A 31 -0.68 2.31 -2.24
N LEU A 32 -1.48 3.19 -1.67
CA LEU A 32 -1.99 4.38 -2.33
C LEU A 32 -1.84 5.59 -1.42
N GLU A 33 -1.22 6.64 -1.94
CA GLU A 33 -1.20 7.95 -1.30
C GLU A 33 -2.25 8.87 -1.93
N VAL A 34 -3.07 9.51 -1.08
CA VAL A 34 -4.06 10.51 -1.47
C VAL A 34 -3.76 11.82 -0.76
N ILE A 35 -3.53 12.88 -1.52
CA ILE A 35 -3.20 14.20 -1.00
C ILE A 35 -4.48 15.02 -0.86
N VAL A 36 -4.73 15.52 0.33
CA VAL A 36 -5.88 16.36 0.64
C VAL A 36 -5.37 17.74 1.04
N VAL A 37 -5.69 18.73 0.22
CA VAL A 37 -5.31 20.13 0.46
C VAL A 37 -6.51 20.88 1.05
N GLN A 38 -6.30 21.52 2.19
CA GLN A 38 -7.31 22.34 2.85
C GLN A 38 -6.79 23.76 3.06
N LYS A 39 -7.46 24.75 2.47
CA LYS A 39 -7.11 26.17 2.60
C LYS A 39 -8.31 26.98 3.07
N ALA A 40 -8.13 27.83 4.07
CA ALA A 40 -9.10 28.87 4.38
C ALA A 40 -9.11 29.91 3.25
N ASN A 41 -10.29 30.27 2.73
CA ASN A 41 -10.45 31.34 1.76
C ASN A 41 -11.52 32.34 2.24
N ASN A 42 -11.59 33.50 1.60
CA ASN A 42 -12.53 34.59 1.96
C ASN A 42 -14.02 34.21 1.81
N ARG A 43 -14.34 33.02 1.28
CA ARG A 43 -15.70 32.49 1.09
C ARG A 43 -15.97 31.22 1.92
N GLY A 44 -15.02 30.74 2.74
CA GLY A 44 -15.10 29.51 3.52
C GLY A 44 -13.83 28.64 3.50
N LYS A 45 -13.89 27.42 4.06
CA LYS A 45 -12.77 26.45 3.95
C LYS A 45 -12.89 25.70 2.62
N VAL A 46 -11.90 25.83 1.74
CA VAL A 46 -11.81 25.03 0.50
C VAL A 46 -11.02 23.77 0.80
N LYS A 47 -11.60 22.62 0.46
CA LYS A 47 -10.95 21.31 0.51
C LYS A 47 -10.88 20.75 -0.91
N ARG A 48 -9.72 20.23 -1.30
CA ARG A 48 -9.52 19.53 -2.57
C ARG A 48 -8.79 18.24 -2.32
N ILE A 49 -9.22 17.18 -2.99
CA ILE A 49 -8.59 15.87 -2.96
C ILE A 49 -7.86 15.70 -4.29
N ARG A 50 -6.59 15.29 -4.22
CA ARG A 50 -5.72 15.07 -5.38
C ARG A 50 -5.04 13.74 -5.24
N VAL A 51 -4.97 13.01 -6.35
CA VAL A 51 -4.33 11.70 -6.42
C VAL A 51 -3.49 11.68 -7.69
N GLU A 52 -2.19 11.46 -7.53
CA GLU A 52 -1.33 11.23 -8.69
C GLU A 52 -1.59 9.83 -9.28
N GLU A 53 -1.41 9.70 -10.59
CA GLU A 53 -1.45 8.40 -11.24
C GLU A 53 -0.40 7.48 -10.64
N GLN A 54 -0.86 6.38 -10.04
CA GLN A 54 -0.02 5.40 -9.38
C GLN A 54 -0.30 4.01 -9.98
N GLU A 55 0.77 3.23 -10.23
CA GLU A 55 0.64 1.86 -10.76
C GLU A 55 -0.25 0.97 -9.89
N SER A 56 -0.32 1.23 -8.58
CA SER A 56 -1.15 0.50 -7.61
C SER A 56 -2.67 0.61 -7.87
N ILE A 57 -3.10 1.59 -8.66
CA ILE A 57 -4.50 1.80 -9.05
C ILE A 57 -4.86 0.99 -10.32
N LYS A 58 -3.88 0.64 -11.16
CA LYS A 58 -4.17 0.03 -12.47
C LYS A 58 -4.85 -1.33 -12.31
N GLY A 59 -5.95 -1.51 -13.04
CA GLY A 59 -6.76 -2.73 -12.98
C GLY A 59 -7.51 -2.93 -11.66
N LYS A 60 -7.56 -1.93 -10.77
CA LYS A 60 -8.35 -1.98 -9.53
C LYS A 60 -9.73 -1.34 -9.74
N ASN A 61 -10.60 -1.54 -8.76
CA ASN A 61 -11.97 -1.04 -8.72
C ASN A 61 -12.10 0.43 -8.28
N ILE A 62 -11.00 1.17 -8.26
CA ILE A 62 -10.93 2.60 -7.93
C ILE A 62 -10.24 3.33 -9.08
N THR A 63 -10.60 4.58 -9.33
CA THR A 63 -9.94 5.44 -10.32
C THR A 63 -9.53 6.75 -9.66
N VAL A 64 -8.52 7.42 -10.24
CA VAL A 64 -8.08 8.75 -9.81
C VAL A 64 -9.25 9.73 -9.85
N ASP A 65 -9.94 9.81 -10.98
CA ASP A 65 -11.09 10.71 -11.17
C ASP A 65 -12.16 10.54 -10.09
N ALA A 66 -12.54 9.30 -9.79
CA ALA A 66 -13.55 9.01 -8.78
C ALA A 66 -13.12 9.42 -7.36
N ILE A 67 -11.81 9.44 -7.07
CA ILE A 67 -11.28 9.90 -5.78
C ILE A 67 -11.20 11.43 -5.75
N GLU A 68 -10.79 12.07 -6.84
CA GLU A 68 -10.69 13.53 -6.93
C GLU A 68 -12.07 14.23 -6.91
N ASP A 69 -13.12 13.55 -7.37
CA ASP A 69 -14.51 14.02 -7.31
C ASP A 69 -15.10 14.05 -5.87
N LEU A 70 -14.40 13.49 -4.88
CA LEU A 70 -14.85 13.48 -3.49
C LEU A 70 -14.63 14.85 -2.82
N GLU A 71 -15.66 15.36 -2.17
CA GLU A 71 -15.63 16.71 -1.59
C GLU A 71 -15.07 16.74 -0.16
N THR A 72 -15.16 15.62 0.56
CA THR A 72 -14.82 15.54 1.99
C THR A 72 -13.93 14.35 2.30
N THR A 73 -13.12 14.48 3.36
CA THR A 73 -12.33 13.36 3.88
C THR A 73 -13.20 12.20 4.36
N ALA A 74 -14.40 12.47 4.88
CA ALA A 74 -15.30 11.40 5.28
C ALA A 74 -15.76 10.56 4.07
N GLN A 75 -16.08 11.21 2.95
CA GLN A 75 -16.38 10.52 1.70
C GLN A 75 -15.18 9.71 1.21
N LEU A 76 -13.96 10.28 1.27
CA LEU A 76 -12.72 9.57 0.93
C LEU A 76 -12.55 8.30 1.76
N LEU A 77 -12.55 8.40 3.09
CA LEU A 77 -12.36 7.25 3.97
C LEU A 77 -13.44 6.18 3.75
N ASN A 78 -14.69 6.59 3.57
CA ASN A 78 -15.80 5.67 3.30
C ASN A 78 -15.72 5.02 1.91
N TYR A 79 -15.27 5.76 0.90
CA TYR A 79 -15.04 5.24 -0.45
C TYR A 79 -13.92 4.19 -0.44
N MET A 80 -12.78 4.53 0.16
CA MET A 80 -11.62 3.64 0.27
C MET A 80 -11.95 2.36 1.05
N ASN A 81 -12.63 2.49 2.20
CA ASN A 81 -13.05 1.35 2.99
C ASN A 81 -13.99 0.41 2.22
N ARG A 82 -14.99 0.96 1.50
CA ARG A 82 -15.88 0.16 0.62
C ARG A 82 -15.14 -0.54 -0.52
N ALA A 83 -14.03 0.05 -0.96
CA ALA A 83 -13.16 -0.53 -1.97
C ALA A 83 -12.09 -1.47 -1.39
N ASN A 84 -12.17 -1.88 -0.11
CA ASN A 84 -11.18 -2.73 0.57
C ASN A 84 -9.78 -2.12 0.58
N TRP A 85 -9.69 -0.80 0.76
CA TRP A 85 -8.45 -0.10 1.05
C TRP A 85 -8.46 0.37 2.50
N GLU A 86 -7.54 -0.18 3.28
CA GLU A 86 -7.35 0.11 4.70
C GLU A 86 -6.58 1.41 4.88
N PHE A 87 -7.07 2.30 5.74
CA PHE A 87 -6.34 3.50 6.14
C PHE A 87 -5.20 3.12 7.08
N LEU A 88 -3.97 3.52 6.75
CA LEU A 88 -2.78 3.20 7.54
C LEU A 88 -2.27 4.40 8.34
N ASP A 89 -2.08 5.53 7.67
CA ASP A 89 -1.45 6.68 8.28
C ASP A 89 -1.90 7.99 7.63
N ARG A 90 -1.78 9.09 8.38
CA ARG A 90 -2.00 10.45 7.91
C ARG A 90 -0.85 11.35 8.34
N GLN A 91 -0.15 11.89 7.36
CA GLN A 91 0.86 12.92 7.56
C GLN A 91 0.30 14.28 7.18
N ALA A 92 0.60 15.31 7.95
CA ALA A 92 0.12 16.66 7.68
C ALA A 92 1.27 17.67 7.75
N ILE A 93 1.33 18.56 6.78
CA ILE A 93 2.28 19.67 6.73
C ILE A 93 1.48 20.97 6.77
N VAL A 94 1.81 21.82 7.72
CA VAL A 94 1.28 23.18 7.88
C VAL A 94 2.49 24.10 8.06
N SER A 95 2.61 25.12 7.22
CA SER A 95 3.71 26.08 7.30
C SER A 95 3.41 27.24 8.26
N ASP A 96 2.20 27.82 8.21
CA ASP A 96 1.78 28.96 9.06
C ASP A 96 0.24 28.99 9.27
N ASP A 97 -0.24 29.84 10.19
CA ASP A 97 -1.65 29.94 10.65
C ASP A 97 -2.69 30.20 9.54
N ASN A 98 -2.27 30.65 8.36
CA ASN A 98 -3.16 30.95 7.22
C ASN A 98 -2.79 30.21 5.93
N ASP A 99 -1.83 29.29 6.03
CA ASP A 99 -1.35 28.53 4.89
C ASP A 99 -2.21 27.30 4.61
N PRO A 100 -2.19 26.80 3.36
CA PRO A 100 -2.84 25.55 3.04
C PRO A 100 -2.28 24.42 3.90
N VAL A 101 -3.17 23.65 4.50
CA VAL A 101 -2.85 22.40 5.18
C VAL A 101 -2.81 21.30 4.12
N TRP A 102 -1.67 20.63 3.99
CA TRP A 102 -1.50 19.49 3.12
C TRP A 102 -1.55 18.23 3.96
N MET A 103 -2.46 17.31 3.65
CA MET A 103 -2.60 16.04 4.35
C MET A 103 -2.39 14.89 3.38
N SER A 104 -1.36 14.09 3.59
CA SER A 104 -1.16 12.81 2.92
C SER A 104 -1.91 11.73 3.67
N TYR A 105 -2.81 11.02 2.99
CA TYR A 105 -3.49 9.84 3.50
C TYR A 105 -2.94 8.60 2.81
N ILE A 106 -2.38 7.69 3.60
CA ILE A 106 -1.78 6.45 3.10
C ILE A 106 -2.77 5.32 3.32
N PHE A 107 -3.08 4.62 2.22
CA PHE A 107 -3.94 3.45 2.21
C PHE A 107 -3.17 2.23 1.75
N LYS A 108 -3.61 1.06 2.21
CA LYS A 108 -3.12 -0.24 1.79
C LYS A 108 -4.28 -1.12 1.34
N LYS A 109 -4.12 -1.79 0.21
CA LYS A 109 -5.12 -2.74 -0.26
C LYS A 109 -5.21 -3.92 0.71
N ALA A 110 -6.39 -4.17 1.24
CA ALA A 110 -6.67 -5.41 1.97
C ALA A 110 -6.69 -6.57 0.96
N LYS A 111 -6.05 -7.68 1.35
CA LYS A 111 -5.93 -8.91 0.54
C LYS A 111 -7.30 -9.44 0.11
#